data_AF-A0A2H5X1D7-F1
#
_entry.id   AF-A0A2H5X1D7-F1
#
_cell.length_a   1.000
_cell.length_b   1.000
_cell.length_c   1.000
_cell.angle_alpha   90.00
_cell.angle_beta   90.00
_cell.angle_gamma   90.00
#
_symmetry.space_group_name_H-M   'P 1'
#
loop_
_entity.id
_entity.type
_entity.pdbx_description
1 polymer ?
#
loop_
_entity_poly.entity_id
_entity_poly.type
_entity_poly.pdbx_seq_one_letter_code
_entity_poly.pdbx_strand_id
1 'polypeptide(L)'
;MNNTGRAFWTVFFKSLGLCFSLLFATTGFAQQTLVPIGQLPGDSFQAMAVQGNYALTTGYGVILATYDLSSAYRLGVLVADNSNIFGYDVALVGNYACVLTALEGAPGGAGIVVVDVSDKNNPRRVGTCGSGNSFDGFVVNGNVAQTEETRVSPPPPPFSP
;
A
#
# COMPACT_ATOMS: atom_id res chain seq x y z
N MET A 1 35.35 22.89 -22.98
CA MET A 1 34.62 22.33 -24.13
C MET A 1 33.38 21.64 -23.55
N ASN A 2 32.30 22.38 -23.31
CA ASN A 2 31.16 22.73 -24.20
C ASN A 2 29.96 21.84 -23.83
N ASN A 3 28.96 22.42 -23.15
CA ASN A 3 27.60 22.75 -23.66
C ASN A 3 26.63 21.58 -23.39
N THR A 4 25.37 21.72 -22.96
CA THR A 4 24.34 22.77 -23.14
C THR A 4 23.07 22.28 -22.42
N GLY A 5 22.18 23.18 -21.99
CA GLY A 5 20.77 22.81 -21.79
C GLY A 5 20.02 23.59 -20.72
N ARG A 6 19.85 24.90 -20.91
CA ARG A 6 18.86 25.69 -20.17
C ARG A 6 17.47 25.35 -20.69
N ALA A 7 16.50 25.17 -19.80
CA ALA A 7 15.09 25.39 -20.11
C ALA A 7 14.46 26.22 -18.98
N PHE A 8 14.44 27.54 -19.18
CA PHE A 8 13.69 28.49 -18.37
C PHE A 8 12.26 28.53 -18.94
N TRP A 9 11.25 28.21 -18.11
CA TRP A 9 9.87 28.55 -18.41
C TRP A 9 9.46 29.74 -17.54
N THR A 10 9.43 30.92 -18.14
CA THR A 10 8.99 32.17 -17.53
C THR A 10 7.46 32.25 -17.60
N VAL A 11 6.77 32.33 -16.46
CA VAL A 11 5.35 32.68 -16.41
C VAL A 11 5.23 34.19 -16.18
N PHE A 12 4.65 34.92 -17.14
CA PHE A 12 4.38 36.35 -17.04
C PHE A 12 3.06 36.62 -16.30
N PHE A 13 3.12 37.34 -15.18
CA PHE A 13 1.95 38.05 -14.64
C PHE A 13 2.02 39.52 -15.04
N LYS A 14 1.07 39.96 -15.87
CA LYS A 14 0.78 41.37 -16.16
C LYS A 14 -0.05 41.94 -15.00
N SER A 15 0.46 42.91 -14.25
CA SER A 15 -0.34 44.08 -13.83
C SER A 15 0.51 45.19 -13.20
N LEU A 16 0.34 46.39 -13.76
CA LEU A 16 0.69 47.75 -13.36
C LEU A 16 1.75 48.00 -12.25
N GLY A 17 2.89 48.54 -12.70
CA GLY A 17 3.34 49.87 -12.31
C GLY A 17 3.86 50.06 -10.89
N LEU A 18 5.18 49.89 -10.72
CA LEU A 18 6.09 50.78 -9.97
C LEU A 18 7.48 50.15 -9.98
N CYS A 19 8.48 50.87 -10.50
CA CYS A 19 9.88 50.46 -10.48
C CYS A 19 10.38 50.39 -9.02
N PHE A 20 10.26 49.23 -8.39
CA PHE A 20 11.06 48.89 -7.21
C PHE A 20 12.31 48.20 -7.75
N SER A 21 13.44 48.90 -7.69
CA SER A 21 14.75 48.34 -7.98
C SER A 21 14.93 47.05 -7.18
N LEU A 22 14.91 45.92 -7.86
CA LEU A 22 15.22 44.60 -7.31
C LEU A 22 16.68 44.61 -6.84
N LEU A 23 16.89 44.89 -5.56
CA LEU A 23 17.97 44.22 -4.86
C LEU A 23 17.57 42.74 -4.89
N PHE A 24 18.13 41.97 -5.81
CA PHE A 24 18.10 40.51 -5.67
C PHE A 24 18.94 40.21 -4.44
N ALA A 25 18.31 40.26 -3.26
CA ALA A 25 18.75 39.42 -2.17
C ALA A 25 18.67 38.02 -2.76
N THR A 26 19.82 37.49 -3.15
CA THR A 26 20.01 36.07 -3.33
C THR A 26 19.67 35.48 -1.98
N THR A 27 18.40 35.16 -1.74
CA THR A 27 18.04 34.23 -0.69
C THR A 27 18.74 32.96 -1.13
N GLY A 28 19.91 32.72 -0.56
CA GLY A 28 20.61 31.47 -0.71
C GLY A 28 19.61 30.41 -0.34
N PHE A 29 19.15 29.63 -1.33
CA PHE A 29 18.46 28.40 -1.04
C PHE A 29 19.51 27.55 -0.34
N ALA A 30 19.49 27.55 1.00
CA ALA A 30 20.22 26.58 1.77
C ALA A 30 19.71 25.22 1.29
N GLN A 31 20.58 24.47 0.62
CA GLN A 31 20.30 23.09 0.29
C GLN A 31 20.05 22.39 1.63
N GLN A 32 18.82 22.00 1.91
CA GLN A 32 18.51 21.20 3.08
C GLN A 32 19.21 19.86 2.90
N THR A 33 20.36 19.72 3.55
CA THR A 33 21.05 18.44 3.65
C THR A 33 20.16 17.54 4.50
N LEU A 34 19.50 16.58 3.87
CA LEU A 34 18.75 15.55 4.57
C LEU A 34 19.74 14.72 5.40
N VAL A 35 19.52 14.69 6.72
CA VAL A 35 20.28 13.84 7.64
C VAL A 35 19.42 12.62 7.95
N PRO A 36 19.82 11.41 7.54
CA PRO A 36 19.13 10.19 7.95
C PRO A 36 19.17 10.05 9.47
N ILE A 37 18.00 9.84 10.09
CA ILE A 37 17.87 9.68 11.56
C ILE A 37 17.82 8.22 12.00
N GLY A 38 17.77 7.28 11.05
CA GLY A 38 17.72 5.85 11.31
C GLY A 38 17.35 5.06 10.05
N GLN A 39 17.41 3.73 10.17
CA GLN A 39 16.95 2.78 9.17
C GLN A 39 16.04 1.76 9.87
N LEU A 40 14.89 1.46 9.28
CA LEU A 40 14.04 0.40 9.81
C LEU A 40 14.74 -0.95 9.60
N PRO A 41 14.87 -1.79 10.63
CA PRO A 41 15.44 -3.12 10.51
C PRO A 41 14.44 -4.02 9.77
N GLY A 42 14.90 -4.82 8.81
CA GLY A 42 14.05 -5.81 8.15
C GLY A 42 14.05 -5.72 6.63
N ASP A 43 13.26 -6.62 6.05
CA ASP A 43 13.30 -7.05 4.65
C ASP A 43 13.04 -5.92 3.64
N SER A 44 13.56 -6.08 2.43
CA SER A 44 13.25 -5.21 1.29
C SER A 44 11.74 -5.16 1.07
N PHE A 45 11.15 -3.97 1.24
CA PHE A 45 9.73 -3.75 1.05
C PHE A 45 9.43 -3.06 -0.27
N GLN A 46 8.28 -3.38 -0.86
CA GLN A 46 7.79 -2.77 -2.11
C GLN A 46 7.04 -1.47 -1.83
N ALA A 47 6.20 -1.47 -0.80
CA ALA A 47 5.43 -0.32 -0.40
C ALA A 47 5.46 -0.16 1.12
N MET A 48 5.20 1.08 1.54
CA MET A 48 5.07 1.46 2.93
C MET A 48 3.96 2.49 3.08
N ALA A 49 3.09 2.29 4.06
CA ALA A 49 2.17 3.28 4.56
C ALA A 49 2.52 3.65 6.00
N VAL A 50 2.23 4.89 6.40
CA VAL A 50 2.52 5.39 7.75
C VAL A 50 1.21 5.82 8.41
N GLN A 51 1.04 5.42 9.66
CA GLN A 51 -0.07 5.86 10.52
C GLN A 51 0.46 6.19 11.90
N GLY A 52 0.51 7.49 12.22
CA GLY A 52 1.13 7.97 13.45
C GLY A 52 2.61 7.57 13.53
N ASN A 53 3.02 6.96 14.64
CA ASN A 53 4.38 6.47 14.86
C ASN A 53 4.62 5.06 14.32
N TYR A 54 3.73 4.53 13.47
CA TYR A 54 3.86 3.19 12.92
C TYR A 54 4.02 3.20 11.41
N ALA A 55 4.94 2.38 10.92
CA ALA A 55 5.04 2.05 9.50
C ALA A 55 4.50 0.65 9.24
N LEU A 56 3.82 0.50 8.12
CA LEU A 56 3.24 -0.75 7.63
C LEU A 56 3.83 -1.01 6.26
N THR A 57 4.58 -2.09 6.09
CA THR A 57 5.30 -2.40 4.85
C THR A 57 4.84 -3.71 4.24
N THR A 58 5.03 -3.85 2.93
CA THR A 58 4.68 -5.06 2.17
C THR A 58 5.89 -5.56 1.39
N GLY A 59 5.98 -6.86 1.08
CA GLY A 59 7.15 -7.38 0.35
C GLY A 59 6.99 -8.81 -0.12
N TYR A 60 8.12 -9.42 -0.51
CA TYR A 60 8.16 -10.81 -0.97
C TYR A 60 7.92 -11.78 0.18
N GLY A 61 6.93 -12.67 0.01
CA GLY A 61 6.50 -13.60 1.05
C GLY A 61 5.86 -12.93 2.28
N VAL A 62 5.74 -11.59 2.29
CA VAL A 62 5.19 -10.82 3.40
C VAL A 62 4.00 -10.01 2.91
N ILE A 63 2.82 -10.33 3.42
CA ILE A 63 1.61 -9.53 3.17
C ILE A 63 1.76 -8.19 3.87
N LEU A 64 2.14 -8.20 5.13
CA LEU A 64 2.26 -6.99 5.92
C LEU A 64 3.26 -7.15 7.06
N ALA A 65 4.13 -6.18 7.27
CA ALA A 65 4.94 -6.04 8.46
C ALA A 65 4.69 -4.68 9.11
N THR A 66 4.62 -4.66 10.43
CA THR A 66 4.38 -3.44 11.23
C THR A 66 5.66 -3.06 11.98
N TYR A 67 5.95 -1.77 12.03
CA TYR A 67 7.13 -1.23 12.69
C TYR A 67 6.75 -0.06 13.60
N ASP A 68 7.39 0.01 14.76
CA ASP A 68 7.44 1.22 15.57
C ASP A 68 8.56 2.12 15.03
N LEU A 69 8.21 3.31 14.57
CA LEU A 69 9.14 4.30 14.04
C LEU A 69 9.95 5.00 15.13
N SER A 70 9.49 5.01 16.38
CA SER A 70 10.18 5.66 17.49
C SER A 70 11.40 4.88 17.95
N SER A 71 11.33 3.55 17.87
CA SER A 71 12.41 2.64 18.25
C SER A 71 13.03 1.91 17.06
N ALA A 72 12.53 2.16 15.84
CA ALA A 72 12.88 1.43 14.63
C ALA A 72 12.84 -0.09 14.87
N TYR A 73 11.71 -0.62 15.35
CA TYR A 73 11.58 -2.04 15.71
C TYR A 73 10.39 -2.69 15.01
N ARG A 74 10.55 -3.93 14.54
CA ARG A 74 9.47 -4.71 13.92
C ARG A 74 8.56 -5.27 15.01
N LEU A 75 7.29 -4.89 14.98
CA LEU A 75 6.30 -5.32 15.98
C LEU A 75 5.65 -6.64 15.58
N GLY A 76 5.17 -6.73 14.34
CA GLY A 76 4.37 -7.86 13.88
C GLY A 76 4.59 -8.16 12.40
N VAL A 77 4.26 -9.38 12.00
CA VAL A 77 4.33 -9.83 10.61
C VAL A 77 3.17 -10.75 10.29
N LEU A 78 2.53 -10.47 9.16
CA LEU A 78 1.62 -11.36 8.47
C LEU A 78 2.33 -11.89 7.21
N VAL A 79 2.70 -13.16 7.24
CA VAL A 79 3.37 -13.87 6.14
C VAL A 79 2.32 -14.31 5.12
N ALA A 80 2.70 -14.39 3.85
CA ALA A 80 1.84 -14.94 2.82
C ALA A 80 1.74 -16.46 2.91
N ASP A 81 0.65 -17.04 2.40
CA ASP A 81 0.42 -18.49 2.43
C ASP A 81 1.38 -19.26 1.50
N ASN A 82 1.99 -18.53 0.55
CA ASN A 82 2.99 -19.02 -0.39
C ASN A 82 4.10 -17.95 -0.51
N SER A 83 5.36 -18.38 -0.52
CA SER A 83 6.53 -17.51 -0.69
C SER A 83 6.55 -16.72 -2.01
N ASN A 84 5.82 -17.18 -3.02
CA ASN A 84 5.73 -16.53 -4.33
C ASN A 84 4.68 -15.41 -4.36
N ILE A 85 3.91 -15.24 -3.29
CA ILE A 85 2.99 -14.12 -3.15
C ILE A 85 3.75 -12.94 -2.56
N PHE A 86 3.53 -11.76 -3.10
CA PHE A 86 4.13 -10.55 -2.60
C PHE A 86 3.14 -9.39 -2.60
N GLY A 87 3.27 -8.53 -1.60
CA GLY A 87 2.47 -7.31 -1.48
C GLY A 87 3.10 -6.17 -2.25
N TYR A 88 2.37 -5.65 -3.23
CA TYR A 88 2.77 -4.54 -4.11
C TYR A 88 2.49 -3.17 -3.52
N ASP A 89 1.35 -3.03 -2.85
CA ASP A 89 0.90 -1.74 -2.34
C ASP A 89 0.05 -1.93 -1.08
N VAL A 90 -0.04 -0.89 -0.26
CA VAL A 90 -0.82 -0.88 0.97
C VAL A 90 -1.51 0.47 1.18
N ALA A 91 -2.83 0.41 1.38
CA ALA A 91 -3.63 1.56 1.78
C ALA A 91 -4.20 1.34 3.18
N LEU A 92 -4.29 2.41 3.99
CA LEU A 92 -4.81 2.35 5.35
C LEU A 92 -6.19 3.02 5.43
N VAL A 93 -7.14 2.34 6.07
CA VAL A 93 -8.50 2.85 6.34
C VAL A 93 -8.82 2.55 7.80
N GLY A 94 -8.64 3.53 8.67
CA GLY A 94 -8.81 3.36 10.12
C GLY A 94 -7.86 2.29 10.66
N ASN A 95 -8.43 1.23 11.25
CA ASN A 95 -7.66 0.09 11.79
C ASN A 95 -7.43 -1.03 10.77
N TYR A 96 -7.70 -0.79 9.49
CA TYR A 96 -7.53 -1.79 8.43
C TYR A 96 -6.45 -1.37 7.45
N ALA A 97 -5.73 -2.35 6.94
CA ALA A 97 -4.81 -2.23 5.82
C ALA A 97 -5.33 -3.06 4.64
N CYS A 98 -5.50 -2.43 3.49
CA CYS A 98 -5.81 -3.09 2.22
C CYS A 98 -4.52 -3.27 1.45
N VAL A 99 -4.08 -4.51 1.29
CA VAL A 99 -2.83 -4.87 0.63
C VAL A 99 -3.13 -5.41 -0.75
N LEU A 100 -2.59 -4.77 -1.79
CA LEU A 100 -2.59 -5.34 -3.13
C LEU A 100 -1.49 -6.40 -3.20
N THR A 101 -1.87 -7.64 -3.51
CA THR A 101 -0.97 -8.78 -3.65
C THR A 101 -0.94 -9.26 -5.08
N ALA A 102 0.16 -9.86 -5.52
CA ALA A 102 0.12 -10.74 -6.67
C ALA A 102 1.02 -11.97 -6.48
N LEU A 103 0.83 -12.94 -7.37
CA LEU A 103 1.62 -14.15 -7.44
C LEU A 103 2.70 -14.01 -8.52
N GLU A 104 3.95 -14.32 -8.16
CA GLU A 104 5.07 -14.32 -9.10
C GLU A 104 4.82 -15.30 -10.26
N GLY A 105 5.06 -14.86 -11.48
CA GLY A 105 4.90 -15.68 -12.69
C GLY A 105 3.46 -15.93 -13.15
N ALA A 106 2.45 -15.33 -12.52
CA ALA A 106 1.05 -15.50 -12.88
C ALA A 106 0.41 -14.18 -13.36
N PRO A 107 0.32 -13.93 -14.69
CA PRO A 107 -0.40 -12.79 -15.23
C PRO A 107 -1.87 -12.84 -14.79
N GLY A 108 -2.32 -11.82 -14.06
CA GLY A 108 -3.69 -11.76 -13.54
C GLY A 108 -3.90 -12.43 -12.16
N GLY A 109 -2.84 -12.94 -11.52
CA GLY A 109 -2.89 -13.48 -10.15
C GLY A 109 -2.93 -12.41 -9.06
N ALA A 110 -3.50 -11.24 -9.34
CA ALA A 110 -3.59 -10.15 -8.39
C ALA A 110 -4.83 -10.31 -7.48
N GLY A 111 -4.66 -9.96 -6.22
CA GLY A 111 -5.71 -9.98 -5.21
C GLY A 111 -5.52 -8.86 -4.19
N ILE A 112 -6.55 -8.59 -3.40
CA ILE A 112 -6.53 -7.66 -2.29
C ILE A 112 -6.69 -8.45 -1.01
N VAL A 113 -5.82 -8.23 -0.05
CA VAL A 113 -5.92 -8.78 1.30
C VAL A 113 -6.30 -7.66 2.26
N VAL A 114 -7.37 -7.84 3.01
CA VAL A 114 -7.77 -6.92 4.07
C VAL A 114 -7.23 -7.44 5.39
N VAL A 115 -6.46 -6.61 6.06
CA VAL A 115 -5.76 -6.93 7.30
C VAL A 115 -6.25 -5.99 8.40
N ASP A 116 -6.72 -6.55 9.50
CA ASP A 116 -6.96 -5.80 10.73
C ASP A 116 -5.62 -5.58 11.45
N VAL A 117 -5.31 -4.30 11.66
CA VAL A 117 -4.07 -3.80 12.27
C VAL A 117 -4.36 -3.03 13.55
N SER A 118 -5.50 -3.29 14.21
CA SER A 118 -5.83 -2.68 15.50
C SER A 118 -4.78 -2.99 16.57
N ASP A 119 -4.24 -4.21 16.56
CA ASP A 119 -3.06 -4.59 17.33
C ASP A 119 -1.85 -4.67 16.38
N LYS A 120 -0.92 -3.73 16.54
CA LYS A 120 0.28 -3.65 15.68
C LYS A 120 1.24 -4.81 15.89
N ASN A 121 1.18 -5.53 17.02
CA ASN A 121 2.00 -6.72 17.23
C ASN A 121 1.40 -7.96 16.57
N ASN A 122 0.09 -7.95 16.31
CA ASN A 122 -0.63 -9.10 15.80
C ASN A 122 -1.55 -8.73 14.63
N PRO A 123 -0.97 -8.29 13.48
CA PRO A 123 -1.75 -8.02 12.28
C PRO A 123 -2.43 -9.31 11.79
N ARG A 124 -3.74 -9.27 11.53
CA ARG A 124 -4.52 -10.46 11.16
C ARG A 124 -5.30 -10.26 9.88
N ARG A 125 -5.27 -11.24 8.99
CA ARG A 125 -6.12 -11.25 7.79
C ARG A 125 -7.59 -11.36 8.22
N VAL A 126 -8.43 -10.49 7.69
CA VAL A 126 -9.89 -10.50 7.93
C VAL A 126 -10.70 -10.66 6.65
N GLY A 127 -10.08 -10.52 5.47
CA GLY A 127 -10.75 -10.77 4.20
C GLY A 127 -9.77 -10.81 3.03
N THR A 128 -10.27 -11.31 1.89
CA THR A 128 -9.58 -11.34 0.61
C THR A 128 -10.55 -11.00 -0.52
N CYS A 129 -10.05 -10.47 -1.64
CA CYS A 129 -10.85 -10.21 -2.84
C CYS A 129 -9.96 -10.39 -4.08
N GLY A 130 -10.36 -11.18 -5.07
CA GLY A 130 -9.57 -11.37 -6.29
C GLY A 130 -10.01 -12.59 -7.12
N SER A 131 -9.69 -12.57 -8.42
CA SER A 131 -10.18 -13.52 -9.42
C SER A 131 -9.16 -14.57 -9.88
N GLY A 132 -8.14 -14.88 -9.06
CA GLY A 132 -7.08 -15.84 -9.40
C GLY A 132 -7.09 -17.01 -8.42
N ASN A 133 -7.59 -18.15 -8.88
CA ASN A 133 -7.37 -19.51 -8.36
C ASN A 133 -6.51 -19.64 -7.07
N SER A 134 -7.20 -19.61 -5.93
CA SER A 134 -6.86 -20.14 -4.59
C SER A 134 -6.75 -19.06 -3.50
N PHE A 135 -7.90 -18.54 -3.08
CA PHE A 135 -8.07 -18.00 -1.73
C PHE A 135 -9.44 -18.45 -1.19
N ASP A 136 -9.62 -19.76 -1.07
CA ASP A 136 -10.72 -20.32 -0.28
C ASP A 136 -10.52 -19.90 1.18
N GLY A 137 -11.28 -18.91 1.62
CA GLY A 137 -11.22 -18.45 3.01
C GLY A 137 -11.74 -17.04 3.24
N PHE A 138 -13.00 -16.77 2.88
CA PHE A 138 -13.75 -15.70 3.53
C PHE A 138 -14.13 -16.15 4.94
N VAL A 139 -13.38 -15.72 5.95
CA VAL A 139 -13.86 -15.66 7.34
C VAL A 139 -13.74 -14.22 7.81
N VAL A 140 -14.77 -13.42 7.52
CA VAL A 140 -15.05 -12.21 8.30
C VAL A 140 -15.87 -12.68 9.50
N ASN A 141 -15.25 -12.70 10.68
CA ASN A 141 -16.00 -12.84 11.92
C ASN A 141 -16.92 -11.61 12.07
N GLY A 142 -18.21 -11.82 11.83
CA GLY A 142 -19.27 -10.83 12.03
C GLY A 142 -19.96 -10.42 10.73
N ASN A 143 -21.00 -11.19 10.38
CA ASN A 143 -21.98 -11.01 9.31
C ASN A 143 -21.56 -11.52 7.92
N VAL A 144 -22.10 -12.70 7.63
CA VAL A 144 -22.02 -13.42 6.37
C VAL A 144 -22.77 -12.62 5.29
N ALA A 145 -22.06 -11.96 4.38
CA ALA A 145 -22.62 -11.62 3.09
C ALA A 145 -22.47 -12.87 2.21
N GLN A 146 -23.50 -13.72 2.18
CA GLN A 146 -23.60 -14.78 1.19
C GLN A 146 -23.68 -14.11 -0.19
N THR A 147 -22.66 -14.29 -1.04
CA THR A 147 -22.83 -14.06 -2.47
C THR A 147 -23.59 -15.27 -3.02
N GLU A 148 -24.92 -15.16 -3.07
CA GLU A 148 -25.73 -16.03 -3.93
C GLU A 148 -25.32 -15.77 -5.39
N GLU A 149 -24.39 -16.56 -5.92
CA GLU A 149 -24.39 -16.82 -7.36
C GLU A 149 -25.50 -17.85 -7.59
N THR A 150 -26.70 -17.36 -7.91
CA THR A 150 -27.80 -18.17 -8.44
C THR A 150 -27.34 -18.91 -9.69
N ARG A 151 -26.81 -20.13 -9.51
CA ARG A 151 -26.94 -21.17 -10.54
C ARG A 151 -28.24 -21.87 -10.25
N VAL A 152 -29.29 -21.42 -10.93
CA VAL A 152 -30.57 -22.11 -10.94
C VAL A 152 -30.36 -23.42 -11.71
N SER A 153 -29.96 -24.46 -11.01
CA SER A 153 -30.16 -25.84 -11.45
C SER A 153 -31.67 -26.06 -11.61
N PRO A 154 -32.17 -26.61 -12.72
CA PRO A 154 -33.59 -26.95 -12.80
C PRO A 154 -33.95 -27.96 -11.69
N PRO A 155 -35.14 -27.84 -11.07
CA PRO A 155 -35.52 -28.72 -9.97
C PRO A 155 -35.58 -30.19 -10.43
N PRO A 156 -35.22 -31.15 -9.55
CA PRO A 156 -35.31 -32.58 -9.88
C PRO A 156 -36.77 -32.96 -10.18
N PRO A 157 -37.02 -33.93 -11.10
CA PRO A 157 -38.37 -34.34 -11.43
C PRO A 157 -39.09 -34.93 -10.21
N PRO A 158 -40.41 -34.70 -10.06
CA PRO A 158 -41.16 -35.26 -8.93
C PRO A 158 -41.13 -36.78 -8.98
N PHE A 159 -40.86 -37.40 -7.83
CA PHE A 159 -41.00 -38.83 -7.65
C PHE A 159 -42.43 -39.25 -8.03
N SER A 160 -42.54 -40.13 -9.01
CA SER A 160 -43.81 -40.77 -9.38
C SER A 160 -44.20 -41.78 -8.29
N PRO A 161 -45.51 -41.97 -8.03
CA PRO A 161 -46.02 -42.63 -6.83
C PRO A 161 -45.65 -44.11 -6.69
#